data_AF-S3CPX8-F1
#
_entry.id   AF-S3CPX8-F1
#
_cell.length_a   1.000
_cell.length_b   1.000
_cell.length_c   1.000
_cell.angle_alpha   90.00
_cell.angle_beta   90.00
_cell.angle_gamma   90.00
#
_symmetry.space_group_name_H-M   'P 1'
#
loop_
_entity.id
_entity.type
_entity.pdbx_description
1 polymer ?
#
loop_
_entity_poly.entity_id
_entity_poly.type
_entity_poly.pdbx_seq_one_letter_code
_entity_poly.pdbx_strand_id
1 'polypeptide(L)'
;MATAIQTVSESKELRGLNLIAAHSHIRGLGVDPETLEPRALSQGLVGQEKARKAAAVILQMVKEGKIAGRAVLIAGPPRHVGRKPPVMIY
;
A
#
# COMPACT_ATOMS: atom_id res chain seq x y z
N MET A 1 18.58 -39.80 -22.81
CA MET A 1 17.31 -39.16 -22.39
C MET A 1 17.68 -38.05 -21.41
N ALA A 2 17.43 -36.79 -21.76
CA ALA A 2 17.81 -35.64 -20.93
C ALA A 2 16.82 -35.49 -19.77
N THR A 3 17.35 -35.44 -18.54
CA THR A 3 16.59 -35.19 -17.32
C THR A 3 16.19 -33.72 -17.24
N ALA A 4 14.88 -33.46 -17.14
CA ALA A 4 14.35 -32.10 -16.99
C ALA A 4 14.71 -31.54 -15.60
N ILE A 5 15.32 -30.37 -15.58
CA ILE A 5 15.60 -29.62 -14.35
C ILE A 5 14.27 -29.05 -13.85
N GLN A 6 13.74 -29.61 -12.76
CA GLN A 6 12.59 -29.04 -12.05
C GLN A 6 13.10 -27.98 -11.07
N THR A 7 12.80 -26.71 -11.34
CA THR A 7 13.06 -25.62 -10.39
C THR A 7 11.92 -25.59 -9.36
N VAL A 8 12.15 -26.19 -8.19
CA VAL A 8 11.23 -26.05 -7.06
C VAL A 8 11.41 -24.64 -6.49
N SER A 9 10.45 -23.76 -6.74
CA SER A 9 10.39 -22.44 -6.12
C SER A 9 9.94 -22.59 -4.67
N GLU A 10 10.87 -22.89 -3.76
CA GLU A 10 10.61 -22.76 -2.32
C GLU A 10 10.44 -21.27 -1.97
N SER A 11 9.20 -20.78 -2.02
CA SER A 11 8.83 -19.52 -1.38
C SER A 11 8.76 -19.74 0.13
N LYS A 12 9.93 -19.79 0.79
CA LYS A 12 9.99 -19.75 2.25
C LYS A 12 9.56 -18.35 2.68
N GLU A 13 8.30 -18.22 3.09
CA GLU A 13 7.85 -17.02 3.79
C GLU A 13 8.78 -16.80 4.98
N LEU A 14 9.61 -15.75 4.94
CA LEU A 14 10.50 -15.35 6.03
C LEU A 14 9.65 -14.78 7.17
N ARG A 15 8.85 -15.63 7.84
CA ARG A 15 7.93 -15.29 8.94
C ARG A 15 8.63 -14.88 10.25
N GLY A 16 9.92 -14.53 10.22
CA GLY A 16 10.75 -14.42 11.42
C GLY A 16 11.61 -13.17 11.57
N LEU A 17 11.63 -12.26 10.58
CA LEU A 17 12.39 -11.02 10.70
C LEU A 17 11.45 -9.87 11.03
N ASN A 18 11.29 -9.58 12.33
CA ASN A 18 10.64 -8.35 12.82
C ASN A 18 11.59 -7.15 12.60
N LEU A 19 11.91 -6.85 11.34
CA LEU A 19 12.52 -5.58 11.00
C LEU A 19 11.44 -4.50 11.13
N ILE A 20 11.75 -3.38 11.81
CA ILE A 20 10.85 -2.23 11.87
C ILE A 20 10.81 -1.61 10.47
N ALA A 21 9.94 -2.14 9.61
CA ALA A 21 9.65 -1.57 8.31
C ALA A 21 8.82 -0.29 8.49
N ALA A 22 9.11 0.74 7.70
CA ALA A 22 8.38 2.01 7.73
C ALA A 22 6.85 1.86 7.49
N HIS A 23 6.44 0.75 6.88
CA HIS A 23 5.05 0.43 6.56
C HIS A 23 4.47 -0.71 7.43
N SER A 24 5.14 -1.10 8.51
CA SER A 24 4.72 -2.19 9.41
C SER A 24 3.36 -1.98 10.08
N HIS A 25 2.90 -0.73 10.19
CA HIS A 25 1.60 -0.39 10.75
C HIS A 25 0.45 -0.38 9.72
N ILE A 26 0.76 -0.44 8.42
CA ILE A 26 -0.23 -0.39 7.34
C ILE A 26 -0.82 -1.77 7.12
N ARG A 27 -2.13 -1.92 7.35
CA ARG A 27 -2.86 -3.19 7.23
C ARG A 27 -3.85 -3.21 6.06
N GLY A 28 -4.13 -2.05 5.45
CA GLY A 28 -5.04 -1.93 4.32
C GLY A 28 -5.35 -0.47 3.96
N LEU A 29 -6.19 -0.27 2.94
CA LEU A 29 -6.55 1.07 2.46
C LEU A 29 -7.50 1.85 3.38
N GLY A 30 -8.16 1.16 4.33
CA GLY A 30 -9.07 1.78 5.29
C GLY A 30 -10.30 2.42 4.63
N VAL A 31 -10.78 1.85 3.53
CA VAL A 31 -11.95 2.30 2.77
C VAL A 31 -13.11 1.34 3.00
N ASP A 32 -14.33 1.87 2.95
CA ASP A 32 -15.53 1.05 2.97
C ASP A 32 -15.67 0.26 1.64
N PRO A 33 -15.94 -1.06 1.66
CA PRO A 33 -16.02 -1.86 0.44
C PRO A 33 -17.20 -1.49 -0.48
N GLU A 34 -18.29 -0.96 0.07
CA GLU A 34 -19.51 -0.66 -0.69
C GLU A 34 -19.52 0.77 -1.20
N THR A 35 -19.18 1.73 -0.33
CA THR A 35 -19.20 3.16 -0.69
C THR A 35 -17.87 3.65 -1.28
N LEU A 36 -16.80 2.85 -1.16
CA LEU A 36 -15.42 3.22 -1.50
C LEU A 36 -14.92 4.47 -0.76
N GLU A 37 -15.59 4.84 0.35
CA GLU A 37 -15.24 6.03 1.09
C GLU A 37 -14.13 5.74 2.13
N PRO A 38 -13.07 6.55 2.14
CA PRO A 38 -12.01 6.44 3.13
C PRO A 38 -12.48 6.95 4.49
N ARG A 39 -12.22 6.17 5.55
CA ARG A 39 -12.37 6.67 6.93
C ARG A 39 -11.19 7.58 7.30
N ALA A 40 -11.39 8.63 8.09
CA ALA A 40 -10.32 9.58 8.44
C ALA A 40 -9.06 8.90 9.02
N LEU A 41 -9.25 7.85 9.81
CA LEU A 41 -8.21 7.05 10.43
C LEU A 41 -8.62 5.56 10.40
N SER A 42 -7.92 4.72 9.64
CA SER A 42 -8.27 3.30 9.53
C SER A 42 -7.13 2.48 8.93
N GLN A 43 -6.98 1.23 9.40
CA GLN A 43 -6.02 0.24 8.88
C GLN A 43 -4.56 0.74 8.76
N GLY A 44 -4.16 1.65 9.65
CA GLY A 44 -2.81 2.24 9.65
C GLY A 44 -2.62 3.44 8.72
N LEU A 45 -3.64 3.84 7.97
CA LEU A 45 -3.61 5.06 7.15
C LEU A 45 -4.36 6.20 7.82
N VAL A 46 -3.81 7.41 7.70
CA VAL A 46 -4.40 8.65 8.22
C VAL A 46 -4.42 9.69 7.09
N GLY A 47 -5.58 10.30 6.85
CA GLY A 47 -5.75 11.29 5.79
C GLY A 47 -5.58 10.72 4.38
N GLN A 48 -5.07 11.53 3.45
CA GLN A 48 -4.89 11.18 2.01
C GLN A 48 -6.15 10.57 1.38
N GLU A 49 -7.32 11.11 1.72
CA GLU A 49 -8.63 10.55 1.38
C GLU A 49 -8.83 10.38 -0.13
N LYS A 50 -8.49 11.42 -0.91
CA LYS A 50 -8.61 11.36 -2.39
C LYS A 50 -7.76 10.24 -2.99
N ALA A 51 -6.51 10.10 -2.53
CA ALA A 51 -5.60 9.06 -3.03
C ALA A 51 -6.08 7.66 -2.62
N ARG A 52 -6.58 7.50 -1.39
CA ARG A 52 -7.15 6.22 -0.91
C ARG A 52 -8.42 5.83 -1.64
N LYS A 53 -9.31 6.79 -1.94
CA LYS A 53 -10.50 6.57 -2.75
C LYS A 53 -10.13 6.15 -4.18
N ALA A 54 -9.15 6.80 -4.80
CA ALA A 54 -8.65 6.39 -6.11
C ALA A 54 -8.05 4.97 -6.09
N ALA A 55 -7.26 4.65 -5.06
CA ALA A 55 -6.71 3.31 -4.84
C ALA A 55 -7.82 2.25 -4.66
N ALA A 56 -8.94 2.59 -4.01
CA ALA A 56 -10.08 1.69 -3.86
C ALA A 56 -10.73 1.34 -5.21
N VAL A 57 -10.92 2.34 -6.08
CA VAL A 57 -11.43 2.12 -7.45
C VAL A 57 -10.47 1.23 -8.25
N ILE A 58 -9.16 1.47 -8.13
CA ILE A 58 -8.15 0.62 -8.78
C ILE A 58 -8.24 -0.81 -8.26
N LEU A 59 -8.37 -1.00 -6.95
CA LEU A 59 -8.55 -2.32 -6.35
C LEU A 59 -9.80 -3.03 -6.91
N GLN A 60 -10.90 -2.31 -7.12
CA GLN A 60 -12.10 -2.86 -7.75
C GLN A 60 -11.85 -3.24 -9.21
N MET A 61 -11.18 -2.39 -9.99
CA MET A 61 -10.81 -2.72 -11.38
C MET A 61 -9.92 -3.96 -11.46
N VAL A 62 -9.02 -4.16 -10.48
CA VAL A 62 -8.18 -5.36 -10.38
C VAL A 62 -9.05 -6.59 -10.08
N LYS A 63 -9.97 -6.50 -9.11
CA LYS A 63 -10.88 -7.59 -8.74
C LYS A 63 -11.82 -7.99 -9.89
N GLU A 64 -12.27 -7.03 -10.68
CA GLU A 64 -13.15 -7.25 -11.84
C GLU A 64 -12.38 -7.63 -13.11
N GLY A 65 -11.04 -7.70 -13.07
CA GLY A 65 -10.20 -8.01 -14.23
C GLY A 65 -10.13 -6.90 -15.30
N LYS A 66 -10.71 -5.72 -15.04
CA LYS A 66 -10.75 -4.58 -15.97
C LYS A 66 -9.44 -3.78 -16.03
N ILE A 67 -8.44 -4.15 -15.23
CA ILE A 67 -7.13 -3.47 -15.18
C ILE A 67 -6.17 -3.92 -16.30
N ALA A 68 -6.50 -4.96 -17.06
CA ALA A 68 -5.62 -5.50 -18.09
C ALA A 68 -5.19 -4.42 -19.11
N GLY A 69 -3.89 -4.31 -19.36
CA GLY A 69 -3.30 -3.33 -20.28
C GLY A 69 -3.28 -1.88 -19.78
N ARG A 70 -3.63 -1.63 -18.51
CA ARG A 70 -3.61 -0.29 -17.89
C ARG A 70 -2.49 -0.18 -16.86
N ALA A 71 -1.86 0.99 -16.79
CA ALA A 71 -0.88 1.33 -15.78
C ALA A 71 -1.43 2.41 -14.83
N VAL A 72 -0.93 2.44 -13.60
CA VAL A 72 -1.27 3.44 -12.59
C VAL A 72 -0.02 4.24 -12.24
N LEU A 73 -0.08 5.56 -12.34
CA LEU A 73 0.94 6.49 -11.85
C LEU A 73 0.42 7.18 -10.59
N ILE A 74 1.16 7.05 -9.48
CA ILE A 74 0.90 7.79 -8.24
C ILE A 74 1.91 8.93 -8.18
N ALA A 75 1.42 10.16 -8.32
CA ALA A 75 2.24 11.36 -8.29
C ALA A 75 1.96 12.21 -7.04
N GLY A 76 3.00 12.76 -6.46
CA GLY A 76 2.92 13.66 -5.32
C GLY A 76 4.32 14.08 -4.85
N PRO A 77 4.45 15.20 -4.13
CA PRO A 77 5.71 15.60 -3.54
C PRO A 77 6.17 14.56 -2.51
N PRO A 78 7.48 14.34 -2.33
CA PRO A 78 7.97 13.51 -1.25
C PRO A 78 7.54 14.11 0.10
N ARG A 79 7.21 13.26 1.07
CA ARG A 79 7.01 13.72 2.45
C ARG A 79 8.35 14.18 3.02
N HIS A 80 8.56 15.49 3.10
CA HIS A 80 9.73 16.08 3.74
C HIS A 80 9.46 16.25 5.25
N VAL A 81 9.98 15.35 6.08
CA VAL A 81 10.15 15.63 7.52
C VAL A 81 11.43 16.46 7.62
N GLY A 82 11.32 17.80 7.53
CA GLY A 82 12.56 18.57 7.42
C GLY A 82 12.55 20.09 7.57
N ARG A 83 11.42 20.84 7.57
CA ARG A 83 11.44 22.27 7.96
C ARG A 83 10.11 22.76 8.55
N LYS A 84 9.99 22.64 9.87
CA LYS A 84 9.60 23.77 10.74
C LYS A 84 10.42 23.62 12.04
N PRO A 85 11.23 24.62 12.44
CA PRO A 85 11.89 24.59 13.74
C PRO A 85 10.83 24.53 14.85
N PRO A 86 11.17 23.99 16.04
CA PRO A 86 10.23 24.00 17.16
C PRO A 86 9.93 25.45 17.49
N VAL A 87 8.65 25.81 17.49
CA VAL A 87 8.20 26.98 18.24
C VAL A 87 8.45 26.59 19.70
N MET A 88 9.53 27.09 20.30
CA MET A 88 9.71 27.05 21.74
C MET A 88 8.55 27.81 22.36
N ILE A 89 7.64 27.07 22.97
CA ILE A 89 6.72 27.58 23.98
C ILE A 89 7.27 27.01 25.29
N TYR A 90 7.72 27.90 26.17
CA TYR A 90 8.09 27.58 27.55
C TYR A 90 6.89 27.00 28.29
#